data_AF-K5XMX0-F1
#
_entry.id   AF-K5XMX0-F1
#
_cell.length_a   1.000
_cell.length_b   1.000
_cell.length_c   1.000
_cell.angle_alpha   90.00
_cell.angle_beta   90.00
_cell.angle_gamma   90.00
#
_symmetry.space_group_name_H-M   'P 1'
#
loop_
_entity.id
_entity.type
_entity.pdbx_description
1 polymer ?
#
loop_
_entity_poly.entity_id
_entity_poly.type
_entity_poly.pdbx_seq_one_letter_code
_entity_poly.pdbx_strand_id
1 'polypeptide(L)'
;MVDGHAGLLQASSSFWDLLIVNRMLPRIGGLALVKALRETCVQTPVLFLTSLDGIEDRVEGLRAGGDDYLIKPFSVAELSARVEAVVRRCRPPGGAQYMQLEDLCLDSLARRATRSPQILSLTPREFKILEYMKRFAGQVVTMCQSSNDLR
;
A
#
# COMPACT_ATOMS: atom_id res chain seq x y z
N MET A 1 -19.88 -10.21 -10.24
CA MET A 1 -19.16 -10.24 -8.94
C MET A 1 -17.81 -10.86 -9.20
N VAL A 2 -16.73 -10.14 -8.90
CA VAL A 2 -15.36 -10.63 -9.07
C VAL A 2 -15.00 -11.47 -7.85
N ASP A 3 -14.48 -12.68 -8.06
CA ASP A 3 -13.99 -13.52 -6.96
C ASP A 3 -12.59 -13.08 -6.49
N GLY A 4 -12.11 -13.59 -5.36
CA GLY A 4 -10.82 -13.13 -4.81
C GLY A 4 -9.61 -13.42 -5.70
N HIS A 5 -9.68 -14.40 -6.59
CA HIS A 5 -8.57 -14.69 -7.51
C HIS A 5 -8.51 -13.68 -8.64
N ALA A 6 -9.65 -13.39 -9.27
CA ALA A 6 -9.74 -12.35 -10.29
C ALA A 6 -9.43 -10.97 -9.70
N GLY A 7 -9.86 -10.70 -8.46
CA GLY A 7 -9.53 -9.47 -7.73
C GLY A 7 -8.03 -9.31 -7.48
N LEU A 8 -7.34 -10.40 -7.10
CA LEU A 8 -5.87 -10.38 -6.91
C LEU A 8 -5.14 -10.05 -8.21
N LEU A 9 -5.51 -10.69 -9.32
CA LEU A 9 -4.91 -10.44 -10.64
C LEU A 9 -5.11 -8.99 -11.10
N GLN A 10 -6.30 -8.44 -10.89
CA GLN A 10 -6.60 -7.06 -11.29
C GLN A 10 -5.91 -6.03 -10.38
N ALA A 11 -5.82 -6.31 -9.08
CA ALA A 11 -5.14 -5.45 -8.12
C ALA A 11 -3.62 -5.44 -8.30
N SER A 12 -3.03 -6.52 -8.83
CA SER A 12 -1.59 -6.61 -9.09
C SER A 12 -1.18 -6.11 -10.48
N SER A 13 -2.09 -6.09 -11.45
CA SER A 13 -1.79 -5.73 -12.85
C SER A 13 -2.09 -4.27 -13.21
N SER A 14 -2.59 -3.47 -12.27
CA SER A 14 -2.97 -2.09 -12.52
C SER A 14 -2.75 -1.22 -11.29
N PHE A 15 -2.65 0.09 -11.51
CA PHE A 15 -2.48 1.05 -10.45
C PHE A 15 -3.84 1.52 -9.93
N TRP A 16 -4.01 1.37 -8.63
CA TRP A 16 -5.22 1.75 -7.91
C TRP A 16 -4.84 2.71 -6.79
N ASP A 17 -5.61 3.78 -6.59
CA ASP A 17 -5.43 4.70 -5.47
C ASP A 17 -5.95 4.12 -4.15
N LEU A 18 -6.90 3.19 -4.22
CA LEU A 18 -7.50 2.49 -3.08
C LEU A 18 -8.19 1.20 -3.55
N LEU A 19 -8.15 0.16 -2.72
CA LEU A 19 -8.91 -1.07 -2.89
C LEU A 19 -10.03 -1.15 -1.85
N ILE A 20 -11.27 -1.35 -2.31
CA ILE A 20 -12.40 -1.70 -1.46
C ILE A 20 -12.57 -3.21 -1.51
N VAL A 21 -12.24 -3.91 -0.42
CA VAL A 21 -12.17 -5.37 -0.41
C VAL A 21 -13.23 -5.93 0.52
N ASN A 22 -14.14 -6.76 0.01
CA ASN A 22 -15.02 -7.52 0.88
C ASN A 22 -14.20 -8.60 1.61
N ARG A 23 -14.28 -8.64 2.94
CA ARG A 23 -13.53 -9.62 3.74
C ARG A 23 -13.91 -11.06 3.38
N MET A 24 -15.19 -11.29 3.14
CA MET A 24 -15.77 -12.60 2.83
C MET A 24 -15.93 -12.81 1.32
N LEU A 25 -14.83 -12.68 0.56
CA LEU A 25 -14.81 -13.03 -0.86
C LEU A 25 -14.83 -14.56 -1.03
N PRO A 26 -15.53 -15.08 -2.06
CA PRO A 26 -15.50 -16.51 -2.38
C PRO A 26 -14.15 -16.91 -2.99
N ARG A 27 -13.81 -18.20 -2.85
CA ARG A 27 -12.56 -18.87 -3.29
C ARG A 27 -11.31 -18.40 -2.54
N ILE A 28 -10.95 -17.13 -2.66
CA ILE A 28 -9.86 -16.50 -1.90
C ILE A 28 -10.51 -15.41 -1.04
N GLY A 29 -10.40 -15.56 0.28
CA GLY A 29 -10.91 -14.54 1.20
C GLY A 29 -10.19 -13.21 1.01
N GLY A 30 -10.88 -12.09 1.27
CA GLY A 30 -10.30 -10.76 1.08
C GLY A 30 -9.04 -10.54 1.91
N LEU A 31 -8.96 -11.17 3.07
CA LEU A 31 -7.77 -11.16 3.92
C LEU A 31 -6.56 -11.82 3.24
N ALA A 32 -6.76 -13.01 2.66
CA ALA A 32 -5.71 -13.76 1.97
C ALA A 32 -5.26 -13.03 0.70
N LEU A 33 -6.21 -12.42 -0.03
CA LEU A 33 -5.93 -11.55 -1.17
C LEU A 33 -4.99 -10.42 -0.76
N VAL A 34 -5.30 -9.70 0.33
CA VAL A 34 -4.48 -8.57 0.77
C VAL A 34 -3.10 -9.03 1.25
N LYS A 35 -3.01 -10.15 1.97
CA LYS A 35 -1.69 -10.74 2.33
C LYS A 35 -0.85 -11.02 1.08
N ALA A 36 -1.41 -11.65 0.06
CA ALA A 36 -0.72 -11.92 -1.20
C ALA A 36 -0.30 -10.63 -1.94
N LEU A 37 -1.12 -9.57 -1.91
CA LEU A 37 -0.75 -8.26 -2.45
C LEU A 37 0.45 -7.67 -1.69
N ARG A 38 0.46 -7.74 -0.36
CA ARG A 38 1.58 -7.24 0.46
C ARG A 38 2.87 -8.06 0.23
N GLU A 39 2.76 -9.37 0.08
CA GLU A 39 3.88 -10.27 -0.27
C GLU A 39 4.48 -9.93 -1.65
N THR A 40 3.66 -9.44 -2.57
CA THR A 40 4.09 -8.96 -3.90
C THR A 40 4.40 -7.47 -3.93
N CYS A 41 4.58 -6.84 -2.76
CA CYS A 41 4.90 -5.43 -2.57
C CYS A 41 3.87 -4.42 -3.11
N VAL A 42 2.64 -4.85 -3.42
CA VAL A 42 1.54 -3.93 -3.74
C VAL A 42 1.08 -3.27 -2.44
N GLN A 43 1.36 -1.97 -2.30
CA GLN A 43 1.05 -1.16 -1.11
C GLN A 43 -0.18 -0.27 -1.27
N THR A 44 -1.02 -0.53 -2.29
CA THR A 44 -2.26 0.23 -2.45
C THR A 44 -3.08 0.17 -1.15
N PRO A 45 -3.61 1.32 -0.67
CA PRO A 45 -4.43 1.38 0.53
C PRO A 45 -5.68 0.50 0.43
N VAL A 46 -6.04 -0.19 1.50
CA VAL A 46 -7.17 -1.13 1.55
C VAL A 46 -8.19 -0.72 2.60
N LEU A 47 -9.44 -0.53 2.15
CA LEU A 47 -10.62 -0.44 3.00
C LEU A 47 -11.38 -1.77 2.96
N PHE A 48 -11.49 -2.45 4.10
CA PHE A 48 -12.24 -3.69 4.18
C PHE A 48 -13.73 -3.46 4.43
N LEU A 49 -14.57 -4.12 3.65
CA LEU A 49 -16.00 -4.25 3.93
C LEU A 49 -16.26 -5.57 4.64
N THR A 50 -16.94 -5.56 5.77
CA THR A 50 -17.16 -6.77 6.59
C THR A 50 -18.56 -6.81 7.17
N SER A 51 -19.11 -8.00 7.38
CA SER A 51 -20.29 -8.19 8.25
C SER A 51 -19.89 -8.66 9.65
N LEU A 52 -18.60 -8.92 9.88
CA LEU A 52 -18.04 -9.27 11.18
C LEU A 52 -17.83 -8.00 12.00
N ASP A 53 -18.34 -8.00 13.23
CA ASP A 53 -18.25 -6.91 14.21
C ASP A 53 -17.27 -7.19 15.37
N GLY A 54 -16.69 -8.40 15.39
CA GLY A 54 -15.66 -8.83 16.33
C GLY A 54 -14.42 -7.92 16.34
N ILE A 55 -13.83 -7.73 17.53
CA ILE A 55 -12.58 -6.96 17.68
C ILE A 55 -11.42 -7.76 17.10
N GLU A 56 -11.36 -9.06 17.37
CA GLU A 56 -10.32 -9.98 16.91
C GLU A 56 -10.25 -9.98 15.39
N ASP A 57 -11.41 -10.00 14.73
CA ASP A 57 -11.50 -9.92 13.28
C ASP A 57 -10.86 -8.63 12.76
N ARG A 58 -11.23 -7.47 13.29
CA ARG A 58 -10.67 -6.19 12.86
C ARG A 58 -9.17 -6.11 13.09
N VAL A 59 -8.69 -6.62 14.24
CA VAL A 59 -7.25 -6.68 14.57
C VAL A 59 -6.50 -7.55 13.56
N GLU A 60 -7.01 -8.75 13.25
CA GLU A 60 -6.38 -9.65 12.29
C GLU A 60 -6.21 -8.98 10.93
N GLY A 61 -7.25 -8.29 10.48
CA GLY A 61 -7.20 -7.67 9.16
C GLY A 61 -6.32 -6.41 9.11
N LEU A 62 -6.25 -5.60 10.17
CA LEU A 62 -5.29 -4.51 10.24
C LEU A 62 -3.85 -5.05 10.16
N ARG A 63 -3.57 -6.15 10.87
CA ARG A 63 -2.27 -6.83 10.83
C ARG A 63 -1.93 -7.44 9.46
N ALA A 64 -2.94 -7.80 8.67
CA ALA A 64 -2.75 -8.25 7.30
C ALA A 64 -2.42 -7.12 6.31
N GLY A 65 -2.40 -5.86 6.76
CA GLY A 65 -2.08 -4.70 5.95
C GLY A 65 -3.29 -3.93 5.43
N GLY A 66 -4.46 -4.08 6.05
CA GLY A 66 -5.61 -3.19 5.83
C GLY A 66 -5.44 -1.85 6.53
N ASP A 67 -6.00 -0.79 5.94
CA ASP A 67 -5.87 0.59 6.42
C ASP A 67 -7.11 1.09 7.17
N ASP A 68 -8.29 0.59 6.84
CA ASP A 68 -9.54 0.87 7.56
C ASP A 68 -10.59 -0.25 7.35
N TYR A 69 -11.65 -0.22 8.16
CA TYR A 69 -12.78 -1.15 8.13
C TYR A 69 -14.11 -0.41 8.07
N LEU A 70 -15.04 -0.98 7.33
CA LEU A 70 -16.44 -0.57 7.31
C LEU A 70 -17.35 -1.78 7.48
N ILE A 71 -18.12 -1.78 8.57
CA ILE A 71 -19.07 -2.84 8.92
C ILE A 71 -20.37 -2.63 8.14
N LYS A 72 -20.97 -3.72 7.65
CA LYS A 72 -22.28 -3.74 6.99
C LYS A 72 -23.40 -3.89 8.03
N PRO A 73 -24.55 -3.21 7.86
CA PRO A 73 -24.86 -2.25 6.80
C PRO A 73 -24.21 -0.88 7.02
N PHE A 74 -23.86 -0.20 5.94
CA PHE A 74 -23.28 1.15 5.97
C PHE A 74 -24.00 2.09 5.00
N SER A 75 -23.87 3.39 5.23
CA SER A 75 -24.36 4.41 4.31
C SER A 75 -23.31 4.72 3.23
N VAL A 76 -23.78 5.16 2.05
CA VAL A 76 -22.87 5.64 0.99
C VAL A 76 -22.04 6.83 1.48
N ALA A 77 -22.64 7.72 2.26
CA ALA A 77 -21.93 8.87 2.84
C ALA A 77 -20.77 8.45 3.76
N GLU A 78 -20.97 7.41 4.59
CA GLU A 78 -19.90 6.87 5.43
C GLU A 78 -18.78 6.23 4.60
N LEU A 79 -19.14 5.43 3.59
CA LEU A 79 -18.17 4.83 2.68
C LEU A 79 -17.31 5.90 2.01
N SER A 80 -17.93 6.94 1.44
CA SER A 80 -17.24 8.05 0.79
C SER A 80 -16.27 8.75 1.75
N ALA A 81 -16.73 9.11 2.95
CA ALA A 81 -15.90 9.78 3.95
C ALA A 81 -14.69 8.93 4.37
N ARG A 82 -14.85 7.60 4.48
CA ARG A 82 -13.74 6.68 4.79
C ARG A 82 -12.75 6.54 3.66
N VAL A 83 -13.23 6.42 2.42
CA VAL A 83 -12.37 6.39 1.23
C VAL A 83 -11.51 7.64 1.17
N GLU A 84 -12.11 8.82 1.32
CA GLU A 84 -11.37 10.10 1.34
C GLU A 84 -10.36 10.16 2.49
N ALA A 85 -10.74 9.68 3.68
CA ALA A 85 -9.85 9.66 4.84
C ALA A 85 -8.64 8.74 4.62
N VAL A 86 -8.82 7.55 4.06
CA VAL A 86 -7.74 6.61 3.77
C VAL A 86 -6.81 7.18 2.70
N VAL A 87 -7.34 7.62 1.56
CA VAL A 87 -6.53 8.19 0.47
C VAL A 87 -5.73 9.39 0.96
N ARG A 88 -6.35 10.29 1.74
CA ARG A 88 -5.66 11.48 2.28
C ARG A 88 -4.50 11.13 3.22
N ARG A 89 -4.61 10.06 4.02
CA ARG A 89 -3.52 9.62 4.93
C ARG A 89 -2.35 8.99 4.17
N CYS A 90 -2.66 8.26 3.10
CA CYS A 90 -1.66 7.58 2.28
C CYS A 90 -0.96 8.51 1.28
N ARG A 91 -1.55 9.69 0.99
CA ARG A 91 -0.96 10.73 0.16
C ARG A 91 0.02 11.59 1.00
N PRO A 92 1.34 11.61 0.72
CA PRO A 92 2.25 12.57 1.33
C PRO A 92 1.73 14.01 1.21
N PRO A 93 1.86 14.83 2.29
CA PRO A 93 1.48 16.24 2.25
C PRO A 93 2.39 16.95 1.22
N GLY A 94 1.81 17.44 0.12
CA GLY A 94 2.56 18.18 -0.91
C GLY A 94 2.16 17.97 -2.37
N GLY A 95 1.14 17.16 -2.70
CA GLY A 95 0.53 17.19 -4.04
C GLY A 95 1.44 16.81 -5.21
N ALA A 96 2.49 16.02 -4.99
CA ALA A 96 3.34 15.52 -6.08
C ALA A 96 2.59 14.47 -6.90
N GLN A 97 2.61 14.62 -8.23
CA GLN A 97 2.15 13.61 -9.18
C GLN A 97 3.10 12.41 -9.10
N TYR A 98 2.58 11.28 -8.62
CA TYR A 98 3.37 10.06 -8.40
C TYR A 98 3.96 9.55 -9.71
N MET A 99 5.28 9.38 -9.74
CA MET A 99 5.93 8.48 -10.70
C MET A 99 6.13 7.14 -10.01
N GLN A 100 5.45 6.13 -10.50
CA GLN A 100 5.45 4.79 -9.93
C GLN A 100 6.66 4.01 -10.45
N LEU A 101 7.56 3.60 -9.57
CA LEU A 101 8.61 2.64 -9.91
C LEU A 101 8.01 1.24 -9.85
N GLU A 102 7.63 0.72 -11.01
CA GLU A 102 6.83 -0.50 -11.24
C GLU A 102 7.17 -1.68 -10.34
N ASP A 103 8.44 -2.04 -10.23
CA ASP A 103 8.91 -3.29 -9.63
C ASP A 103 9.85 -3.06 -8.42
N LEU A 104 10.10 -1.80 -8.05
CA LEU A 104 10.99 -1.43 -6.96
C LEU A 104 10.27 -1.47 -5.60
N CYS A 105 10.62 -2.45 -4.78
CA CYS A 105 10.18 -2.59 -3.40
C CYS A 105 11.30 -2.19 -2.44
N LEU A 106 10.97 -1.37 -1.44
CA LEU A 106 11.87 -0.99 -0.34
C LEU A 106 11.25 -1.44 0.97
N ASP A 107 11.96 -2.30 1.68
CA ASP A 107 11.69 -2.69 3.07
C ASP A 107 12.60 -1.86 3.98
N SER A 108 12.04 -0.83 4.60
CA SER A 108 12.75 0.07 5.52
C SER A 108 13.16 -0.61 6.83
N LEU A 109 12.42 -1.63 7.27
CA LEU A 109 12.73 -2.38 8.50
C LEU A 109 13.93 -3.30 8.27
N ALA A 110 13.91 -4.06 7.17
CA ALA A 110 15.02 -4.95 6.80
C ALA A 110 16.18 -4.23 6.10
N ARG A 111 16.03 -2.93 5.77
CA ARG A 111 16.94 -2.15 4.90
C ARG A 111 17.28 -2.91 3.62
N ARG A 112 16.27 -3.46 2.97
CA ARG A 112 16.40 -4.23 1.72
C ARG A 112 15.61 -3.61 0.60
N ALA A 113 16.23 -3.57 -0.57
CA ALA A 113 15.57 -3.16 -1.80
C ALA A 113 15.51 -4.35 -2.76
N THR A 114 14.37 -4.55 -3.40
CA THR A 114 14.20 -5.55 -4.45
C THR A 114 13.59 -4.88 -5.66
N ARG A 115 14.05 -5.27 -6.84
CA ARG A 115 13.46 -4.90 -8.11
C ARG A 115 13.18 -6.19 -8.85
N SER A 116 11.92 -6.63 -8.86
CA SER A 116 11.58 -8.00 -9.26
C SER A 116 12.22 -8.37 -10.61
N PRO A 117 12.95 -9.51 -10.71
CA PRO A 117 13.12 -10.59 -9.73
C PRO A 117 14.39 -10.49 -8.86
N GLN A 118 15.11 -9.36 -8.87
CA GLN A 118 16.45 -9.24 -8.28
C GLN A 118 16.46 -8.50 -6.93
N ILE A 119 17.30 -8.96 -6.01
CA ILE A 119 17.63 -8.20 -4.81
C ILE A 119 18.69 -7.16 -5.19
N LEU A 120 18.41 -5.88 -4.90
CA LEU A 120 19.38 -4.81 -5.14
C LEU A 120 20.35 -4.79 -3.96
N SER A 121 21.62 -5.08 -4.22
CA SER A 121 22.69 -4.92 -3.25
C SER A 121 23.09 -3.44 -3.19
N LEU A 122 22.42 -2.69 -2.31
CA LEU A 122 22.63 -1.25 -2.16
C LEU A 122 23.49 -0.96 -0.93
N THR A 123 24.38 0.01 -1.07
CA THR A 123 25.03 0.61 0.10
C THR A 123 23.98 1.33 0.97
N PRO A 124 24.26 1.56 2.28
CA PRO A 124 23.36 2.30 3.15
C PRO A 124 23.00 3.71 2.61
N ARG A 125 23.91 4.32 1.86
CA ARG A 125 23.70 5.64 1.24
C ARG A 125 22.73 5.55 0.06
N GLU A 126 22.92 4.58 -0.84
CA GLU A 126 22.02 4.35 -1.98
C GLU A 126 20.63 3.93 -1.51
N PHE A 127 20.54 3.11 -0.47
CA PHE A 127 19.26 2.75 0.14
C PHE A 127 18.54 3.99 0.68
N LYS A 128 19.23 4.87 1.43
CA LYS A 128 18.66 6.13 1.92
C LYS A 128 18.22 7.04 0.77
N ILE A 129 18.97 7.10 -0.33
CA ILE A 129 18.60 7.88 -1.50
C ILE A 129 17.32 7.32 -2.12
N LEU A 130 17.21 6.00 -2.31
CA LEU A 130 15.99 5.39 -2.84
C LEU A 130 14.81 5.53 -1.88
N GLU A 131 15.02 5.41 -0.57
CA GLU A 131 13.99 5.63 0.44
C GLU A 131 13.49 7.08 0.40
N TYR A 132 14.42 8.04 0.27
CA TYR A 132 14.10 9.45 0.09
C TYR A 132 13.35 9.67 -1.23
N MET A 133 13.84 9.14 -2.35
CA MET A 133 13.18 9.25 -3.65
C MET A 133 11.81 8.59 -3.67
N LYS A 134 11.59 7.46 -2.98
CA LYS A 134 10.27 6.84 -2.79
C LYS A 134 9.33 7.76 -2.01
N ARG A 135 9.84 8.40 -0.97
CA ARG A 135 9.08 9.34 -0.12
C ARG A 135 8.73 10.64 -0.84
N PHE A 136 9.53 11.04 -1.83
CA PHE A 136 9.37 12.25 -2.65
C PHE A 136 9.13 11.94 -4.14
N ALA A 137 8.64 10.75 -4.47
CA ALA A 137 8.47 10.29 -5.84
C ALA A 137 7.52 11.22 -6.60
N GLY A 138 8.03 11.92 -7.61
CA GLY A 138 7.29 12.96 -8.36
C GLY A 138 7.79 14.39 -8.18
N GLN A 139 8.80 14.64 -7.33
CA GLN A 139 9.53 15.91 -7.28
C GLN A 139 10.90 15.77 -7.94
N VAL A 140 11.33 16.78 -8.72
CA VAL A 140 12.72 16.85 -9.22
C VAL A 140 13.63 17.01 -8.00
N VAL A 141 14.25 15.91 -7.58
CA VAL A 141 15.30 15.95 -6.56
C VAL A 141 16.57 16.41 -7.27
N THR A 142 16.75 17.73 -7.38
CA THR A 142 18.04 18.27 -7.79
C THR A 142 19.05 17.90 -6.71
N MET A 143 20.07 17.12 -7.07
CA MET A 143 21.26 16.90 -6.24
C MET A 143 22.05 18.22 -6.14
N CYS A 144 21.48 19.23 -5.48
CA CYS A 144 22.23 20.39 -5.06
C CYS A 144 22.95 19.97 -3.78
N GLN A 145 24.22 19.56 -3.95
CA GLN A 145 25.21 19.22 -2.92
C GLN A 145 24.77 19.48 -1.46
N SER A 146 24.16 18.49 -0.81
CA SER A 146 24.13 18.44 0.66
C SER A 146 25.36 17.66 1.16
N SER A 147 26.53 18.26 0.91
CA SER A 147 27.74 17.98 1.68
C SER A 147 27.71 18.83 2.95
N ASN A 148 26.82 18.56 3.92
CA ASN A 148 26.98 19.00 5.32
C ASN A 148 25.81 18.53 6.20
N ASP A 149 25.69 17.23 6.52
CA ASP A 149 24.98 16.76 7.74
C ASP A 149 25.07 15.22 7.92
N LEU A 150 26.29 14.70 7.94
CA LEU A 150 26.61 13.50 8.71
C LEU A 150 27.85 13.79 9.55
N ARG A 151 27.60 14.20 10.80
CA ARG A 151 28.52 13.98 11.91
C ARG A 151 27.85 13.02 12.87
#